data_AF-A0A932JGQ6-F1
#
_entry.id   AF-A0A932JGQ6-F1
#
_cell.length_a   1.000
_cell.length_b   1.000
_cell.length_c   1.000
_cell.angle_alpha   90.00
_cell.angle_beta   90.00
_cell.angle_gamma   90.00
#
_symmetry.space_group_name_H-M   'P 1'
#
loop_
_entity.id
_entity.type
_entity.pdbx_description
1 polymer ?
#
loop_
_entity_poly.entity_id
_entity_poly.type
_entity_poly.pdbx_seq_one_letter_code
_entity_poly.pdbx_strand_id
1 'polypeptide(L)'
;MMEVRNLRQPFRFSFASAFWGILLGTAAIFFAFPLERLDPQPVALVLLIQEQGRALLALLWPLASAAVLGAGVGVTELASYKDLWREAIIARWGMYLILLNTAVAALAYVAVRAYMPDTDPFLLAISVGVGFPALIRTKFTLVKQFGGEGGSDIALNLGWLYDQFQNFCRQEIDKEIFTFRQVVANRLIEQYPTIQELYQLALYTLKTRTNLAAEAEEARLKDLQELIDPQVPPEVARINLGLFVLELGGVGYVDLIARAKARKETSTTVSAAAPIPSAASADSPTETAVKKLVELPLAELEKLALDLLKSPDDQGWVQQAAEPAPGISEVRQKAPIAYYVVSRAGVEAALQALKNRD
;
A
#
# COMPACT_ATOMS: atom_id res chain seq x y z
N MET A 1 13.92 20.14 -16.14
CA MET A 1 13.75 18.78 -15.61
C MET A 1 14.00 18.83 -14.11
N MET A 2 12.93 18.91 -13.31
CA MET A 2 13.05 18.78 -11.86
C MET A 2 13.42 17.34 -11.54
N GLU A 3 14.53 17.17 -10.83
CA GLU A 3 14.94 15.91 -10.21
C GLU A 3 13.74 15.39 -9.39
N VAL A 4 13.12 14.30 -9.85
CA VAL A 4 12.05 13.59 -9.13
C VAL A 4 12.71 12.93 -7.92
N ARG A 5 13.07 13.75 -6.93
CA ARG A 5 13.64 13.30 -5.67
C ARG A 5 12.65 12.38 -5.01
N ASN A 6 13.02 11.10 -4.98
CA ASN A 6 12.48 10.06 -4.09
C ASN A 6 11.03 10.34 -3.68
N LEU A 7 10.12 10.23 -4.65
CA LEU A 7 8.69 10.14 -4.36
C LEU A 7 8.48 8.83 -3.60
N ARG A 8 8.66 8.96 -2.30
CA ARG A 8 8.30 8.09 -1.18
C ARG A 8 8.49 6.61 -1.49
N GLN A 9 9.52 6.04 -0.85
CA GLN A 9 9.44 4.63 -0.49
C GLN A 9 8.06 4.41 0.15
N PRO A 10 7.31 3.36 -0.26
CA PRO A 10 6.08 3.02 0.43
C PRO A 10 6.37 3.01 1.93
N PHE A 11 5.38 3.35 2.76
CA PHE A 11 5.43 3.16 4.21
C PHE A 11 5.70 1.66 4.47
N ARG A 12 6.94 1.25 4.28
CA ARG A 12 7.49 0.03 4.79
C ARG A 12 7.33 0.23 6.26
N PHE A 13 6.67 -0.72 6.92
CA PHE A 13 6.80 -0.89 8.35
C PHE A 13 8.30 -0.94 8.59
N SER A 14 8.85 0.23 8.89
CA SER A 14 10.29 0.40 8.95
C SER A 14 10.67 -0.14 10.30
N PHE A 15 11.84 -0.72 10.39
CA PHE A 15 12.39 -1.08 11.68
C PHE A 15 12.28 0.10 12.67
N ALA A 16 12.41 1.34 12.19
CA ALA A 16 12.17 2.55 12.97
C ALA A 16 10.74 2.67 13.52
N SER A 17 9.68 2.42 12.74
CA SER A 17 8.30 2.51 13.26
C SER A 17 7.98 1.40 14.26
N ALA A 18 8.48 0.18 14.03
CA ALA A 18 8.35 -0.91 14.99
C ALA A 18 9.13 -0.63 16.28
N PHE A 19 10.35 -0.09 16.16
CA PHE A 19 11.18 0.34 17.28
C PHE A 19 10.49 1.42 18.11
N TRP A 20 9.95 2.46 17.47
CA TRP A 20 9.18 3.50 18.16
C TRP A 20 7.92 2.96 18.82
N GLY A 21 7.20 2.04 18.16
CA GLY A 21 6.03 1.39 18.74
C GLY A 21 6.35 0.60 20.01
N ILE A 22 7.43 -0.20 19.98
CA ILE A 22 7.91 -0.93 21.15
C ILE A 22 8.34 0.05 22.24
N LEU A 23 9.13 1.06 21.91
CA LEU A 23 9.63 2.05 22.87
C LEU A 23 8.50 2.82 23.55
N LEU A 24 7.50 3.27 22.79
CA LEU A 24 6.31 3.94 23.32
C LEU A 24 5.46 2.98 24.17
N GLY A 25 5.31 1.72 23.74
CA GLY A 25 4.60 0.69 24.50
C GLY A 25 5.28 0.38 25.84
N THR A 26 6.60 0.22 25.84
CA THR A 26 7.40 0.02 27.06
C THR A 26 7.31 1.23 27.98
N ALA A 27 7.40 2.45 27.44
CA ALA A 27 7.21 3.67 28.22
C ALA A 27 5.80 3.74 28.83
N ALA A 28 4.76 3.41 28.07
CA ALA A 28 3.39 3.39 28.55
C ALA A 28 3.21 2.38 29.71
N ILE A 29 3.76 1.16 29.57
CA ILE A 29 3.76 0.15 30.64
C ILE A 29 4.53 0.67 31.86
N PHE A 30 5.72 1.23 31.65
CA PHE A 30 6.54 1.80 32.72
C PHE A 30 5.80 2.89 33.50
N PHE A 31 5.05 3.78 32.84
CA PHE A 31 4.28 4.80 33.53
C PHE A 31 2.96 4.28 34.10
N ALA A 32 2.33 3.26 33.52
CA ALA A 32 1.09 2.69 34.02
C ALA A 32 1.28 1.87 35.31
N PHE A 33 2.40 1.17 35.47
CA PHE A 33 2.63 0.24 36.58
C PHE A 33 3.64 0.79 37.60
N PRO A 34 3.23 1.15 38.84
CA PRO A 34 4.15 1.69 39.85
C PRO A 34 5.21 0.66 40.21
N LEU A 35 6.49 1.03 40.07
CA LEU A 35 7.61 0.12 40.31
C LEU A 35 7.76 -0.27 41.78
N GLU A 36 7.21 0.54 42.69
CA GLU A 36 7.08 0.24 44.11
C GLU A 36 6.35 -1.08 44.39
N ARG A 37 5.54 -1.57 43.43
CA ARG A 37 4.85 -2.87 43.53
C ARG A 37 5.65 -4.05 43.00
N LEU A 38 6.72 -3.80 42.25
CA LEU A 38 7.49 -4.82 41.54
C LEU A 38 8.87 -5.08 42.17
N ASP A 39 9.43 -4.10 42.89
CA ASP A 39 10.72 -4.22 43.57
C ASP A 39 10.66 -3.54 44.97
N PRO A 40 11.03 -4.24 46.06
CA PRO A 40 11.08 -3.65 47.39
C PRO A 40 12.20 -2.61 47.60
N GLN A 41 13.18 -2.49 46.69
CA GLN A 41 14.21 -1.44 46.74
C GLN A 41 14.45 -0.76 45.38
N PRO A 42 13.46 -0.03 44.83
CA PRO A 42 13.66 0.70 43.59
C PRO A 42 14.69 1.82 43.81
N VAL A 43 15.59 2.02 42.84
CA VAL A 43 16.55 3.13 42.86
C VAL A 43 15.77 4.45 42.92
N ALA A 44 16.06 5.31 43.91
CA ALA A 44 15.32 6.55 44.15
C ALA A 44 15.18 7.46 42.91
N LEU A 45 16.19 7.45 42.03
CA LEU A 45 16.18 8.18 40.76
C LEU A 45 15.10 7.66 39.79
N VAL A 46 14.83 6.35 39.78
CA VAL A 46 13.80 5.74 38.93
C VAL A 46 12.40 6.12 39.40
N LEU A 47 12.17 6.15 40.73
CA LEU A 47 10.91 6.62 41.30
C LEU A 47 10.64 8.08 40.96
N LEU A 48 11.65 8.94 41.10
CA LEU A 48 11.54 10.37 40.75
C LEU A 48 11.17 10.56 39.27
N ILE A 49 11.82 9.83 38.36
CA ILE A 49 11.50 9.87 36.93
C ILE A 49 10.08 9.37 36.67
N GLN A 50 9.66 8.30 37.35
CA GLN A 50 8.31 7.75 37.19
C GLN A 50 7.24 8.72 37.69
N GLU A 51 7.45 9.38 38.83
CA GLU A 51 6.54 10.35 39.41
C GLU A 51 6.43 11.62 38.55
N GLN A 52 7.56 12.22 38.18
CA GLN A 52 7.59 13.39 37.30
C GLN A 52 7.01 13.09 35.92
N GLY A 53 7.33 11.91 35.36
CA GLY A 53 6.79 11.48 34.08
C GLY A 53 5.28 11.24 34.13
N ARG A 54 4.76 10.67 35.22
CA ARG A 54 3.31 10.56 35.45
C ARG A 54 2.64 11.90 35.59
N ALA A 55 3.22 12.83 36.34
CA ALA A 55 2.68 14.18 36.50
C ALA A 55 2.63 14.91 35.14
N LEU A 56 3.69 14.79 34.34
CA LEU A 56 3.76 15.36 33.00
C LEU A 56 2.75 14.70 32.06
N LEU A 57 2.61 13.37 32.11
CA LEU A 57 1.59 12.64 31.34
C LEU A 57 0.18 13.04 31.75
N ALA A 58 -0.11 13.14 33.04
CA ALA A 58 -1.42 13.58 33.53
C ALA A 58 -1.74 15.01 33.07
N LEU A 59 -0.73 15.89 33.00
CA LEU A 59 -0.87 17.24 32.49
C LEU A 59 -1.12 17.29 30.97
N LEU A 60 -0.39 16.50 30.19
CA LEU A 60 -0.42 16.54 28.73
C LEU A 60 -1.49 15.62 28.12
N TRP A 61 -1.96 14.60 28.84
CA TRP A 61 -2.90 13.61 28.32
C TRP A 61 -4.21 14.22 27.80
N PRO A 62 -4.86 15.17 28.51
CA PRO A 62 -6.06 15.82 28.00
C PRO A 62 -5.82 16.58 26.68
N LEU A 63 -4.70 17.29 26.56
CA LEU A 63 -4.30 17.99 25.35
C LEU A 63 -4.04 17.01 24.21
N ALA A 64 -3.31 15.92 24.48
CA ALA A 64 -3.04 14.86 23.52
C ALA A 64 -4.34 14.19 23.06
N SER A 65 -5.31 13.99 23.96
CA SER A 65 -6.62 13.43 23.64
C SER A 65 -7.40 14.34 22.68
N ALA A 66 -7.44 15.65 22.96
CA ALA A 66 -8.07 16.63 22.05
C ALA A 66 -7.39 16.64 20.67
N ALA A 67 -6.06 16.59 20.64
CA ALA A 67 -5.28 16.53 19.41
C ALA A 67 -5.57 15.25 18.59
N VAL A 68 -5.65 14.08 19.24
CA VAL A 68 -6.01 12.81 18.59
C VAL A 68 -7.43 12.86 18.02
N LEU A 69 -8.39 13.43 18.76
CA LEU A 69 -9.75 13.63 18.24
C LEU A 69 -9.74 14.56 17.02
N GLY A 70 -8.96 15.65 17.06
CA GLY A 70 -8.75 16.54 15.91
C GLY A 70 -8.16 15.81 14.70
N ALA A 71 -7.12 14.99 14.90
CA ALA A 71 -6.57 14.14 13.85
C ALA A 71 -7.63 13.20 13.26
N GLY A 72 -8.48 12.62 14.11
CA GLY A 72 -9.62 11.81 13.71
C GLY A 72 -10.59 12.56 12.79
N VAL A 73 -10.94 13.80 13.13
CA VAL A 73 -11.77 14.67 12.26
C VAL A 73 -11.08 14.87 10.90
N GLY A 74 -9.79 15.24 10.88
CA GLY A 74 -9.05 15.39 9.62
C GLY A 74 -9.04 14.11 8.76
N VAL A 75 -8.92 12.93 9.39
CA VAL A 75 -9.04 11.64 8.69
C VAL A 75 -10.46 11.42 8.14
N THR A 76 -11.50 11.75 8.90
CA THR A 76 -12.89 11.60 8.40
C THR A 76 -13.18 12.50 7.20
N GLU A 77 -12.53 13.65 7.09
CA GLU A 77 -12.70 14.53 5.92
C GLU A 77 -12.08 13.92 4.65
N LEU A 78 -10.99 13.16 4.82
CA LEU A 78 -10.36 12.38 3.75
C LEU A 78 -11.14 11.12 3.39
N ALA A 79 -12.12 10.70 4.20
CA ALA A 79 -12.98 9.55 3.88
C ALA A 79 -13.88 9.79 2.65
N SER A 80 -13.98 11.04 2.18
CA SER A 80 -14.61 11.37 0.89
C SER A 80 -13.94 10.68 -0.32
N TYR A 81 -12.67 10.26 -0.18
CA TYR A 81 -11.92 9.47 -1.14
C TYR A 81 -12.24 7.97 -1.03
N LYS A 82 -13.47 7.56 -1.34
CA LYS A 82 -13.99 6.19 -1.09
C LYS A 82 -13.01 5.05 -1.41
N ASP A 83 -12.41 5.08 -2.59
CA ASP A 83 -11.53 4.01 -3.07
C ASP A 83 -10.02 4.29 -2.85
N LEU A 84 -9.68 5.51 -2.40
CA LEU A 84 -8.32 6.04 -2.35
C LEU A 84 -7.98 6.71 -1.01
N TRP A 85 -8.76 6.43 0.03
CA TRP A 85 -8.63 7.12 1.33
C TRP A 85 -7.27 6.87 1.97
N ARG A 86 -6.65 5.71 1.72
CA ARG A 86 -5.31 5.39 2.22
C ARG A 86 -4.24 6.26 1.54
N GLU A 87 -4.31 6.35 0.22
CA GLU A 87 -3.44 7.23 -0.57
C GLU A 87 -3.65 8.70 -0.19
N ALA A 88 -4.90 9.11 0.04
CA ALA A 88 -5.24 10.47 0.45
C ALA A 88 -4.68 10.82 1.85
N ILE A 89 -4.73 9.91 2.82
CA ILE A 89 -4.11 10.11 4.15
C ILE A 89 -2.60 10.30 4.02
N ILE A 90 -1.94 9.47 3.22
CA ILE A 90 -0.49 9.47 3.12
C ILE A 90 -0.02 10.66 2.27
N ALA A 91 -0.82 11.17 1.33
CA ALA A 91 -0.51 12.34 0.50
C ALA A 91 -0.08 13.52 1.36
N ARG A 92 0.88 14.33 0.87
CA ARG A 92 1.45 15.44 1.65
C ARG A 92 0.37 16.40 2.13
N TRP A 93 -0.58 16.72 1.25
CA TRP A 93 -1.69 17.63 1.56
C TRP A 93 -2.77 17.01 2.45
N GLY A 94 -2.95 15.68 2.42
CA GLY A 94 -3.76 14.98 3.40
C GLY A 94 -3.16 15.04 4.80
N MET A 95 -1.84 14.85 4.92
CA MET A 95 -1.13 15.04 6.18
C MET A 95 -1.23 16.47 6.70
N TYR A 96 -1.18 17.49 5.84
CA TYR A 96 -1.39 18.88 6.26
C TYR A 96 -2.81 19.14 6.76
N LEU A 97 -3.83 18.53 6.14
CA LEU A 97 -5.21 18.63 6.61
C LEU A 97 -5.38 17.99 8.00
N ILE A 98 -4.81 16.81 8.22
CA ILE A 98 -4.80 16.13 9.52
C ILE A 98 -4.06 16.98 10.56
N LEU A 99 -2.88 17.52 10.21
CA LEU A 99 -2.07 18.34 11.11
C LEU A 99 -2.79 19.64 11.49
N LEU A 100 -3.45 20.29 10.53
CA LEU A 100 -4.24 21.50 10.80
C LEU A 100 -5.34 21.20 11.81
N ASN A 101 -6.14 20.16 11.59
CA ASN A 101 -7.20 19.77 12.52
C ASN A 101 -6.65 19.41 13.91
N THR A 102 -5.54 18.68 13.95
CA THR A 102 -4.82 18.35 15.20
C THR A 102 -4.41 19.62 15.96
N ALA A 103 -3.81 20.58 15.26
CA ALA A 103 -3.33 21.83 15.86
C ALA A 103 -4.49 22.71 16.32
N VAL A 104 -5.56 22.84 15.54
CA VAL A 104 -6.73 23.64 15.91
C VAL A 104 -7.46 23.04 17.11
N ALA A 105 -7.62 21.71 17.16
CA ALA A 105 -8.21 21.05 18.33
C ALA A 105 -7.37 21.26 19.60
N ALA A 106 -6.04 21.17 19.50
CA ALA A 106 -5.13 21.45 20.61
C ALA A 106 -5.21 22.91 21.07
N LEU A 107 -5.23 23.87 20.15
CA LEU A 107 -5.37 25.30 20.46
C LEU A 107 -6.72 25.61 21.08
N ALA A 108 -7.81 25.02 20.57
CA ALA A 108 -9.13 25.15 21.16
C ALA A 108 -9.16 24.60 22.58
N TYR A 109 -8.49 23.47 22.84
CA TYR A 109 -8.39 22.91 24.18
C TYR A 109 -7.66 23.87 25.13
N VAL A 110 -6.49 24.38 24.73
CA VAL A 110 -5.72 25.35 25.54
C VAL A 110 -6.54 26.60 25.82
N ALA A 111 -7.22 27.14 24.81
CA ALA A 111 -8.06 28.32 24.95
C ALA A 111 -9.19 28.07 25.96
N VAL A 112 -9.99 27.02 25.80
CA VAL A 112 -11.10 26.75 26.72
C VAL A 112 -10.59 26.42 28.12
N ARG A 113 -9.47 25.70 28.25
CA ARG A 113 -8.85 25.41 29.54
C ARG A 113 -8.41 26.67 30.28
N ALA A 114 -7.94 27.69 29.56
CA ALA A 114 -7.57 28.98 30.15
C ALA A 114 -8.78 29.76 30.67
N TYR A 115 -9.95 29.64 30.02
CA TYR A 115 -11.19 30.27 30.47
C TYR A 115 -11.94 29.48 31.54
N MET A 116 -11.77 28.15 31.59
CA MET A 116 -12.47 27.24 32.49
C MET A 116 -11.48 26.29 33.22
N PRO A 117 -10.66 26.81 34.14
CA PRO A 117 -9.62 26.04 34.83
C PRO A 117 -10.16 25.02 35.84
N ASP A 118 -11.42 25.14 36.26
CA ASP A 118 -12.04 24.23 37.22
C ASP A 118 -12.77 23.05 36.56
N THR A 119 -12.96 23.08 35.23
CA THR A 119 -13.61 21.99 34.50
C THR A 119 -12.73 20.75 34.43
N ASP A 120 -13.35 19.57 34.56
CA ASP A 120 -12.67 18.29 34.38
C ASP A 120 -11.91 18.26 33.04
N PRO A 121 -10.57 18.04 33.05
CA PRO A 121 -9.77 18.12 31.84
C PRO A 121 -10.16 17.11 30.77
N PHE A 122 -10.67 15.94 31.15
CA PHE A 122 -11.01 14.86 30.23
C PHE A 122 -12.34 15.14 29.53
N LEU A 123 -13.37 15.53 30.29
CA LEU A 123 -14.65 16.00 29.71
C LEU A 123 -14.40 17.20 28.79
N LEU A 124 -13.54 18.12 29.21
CA LEU A 124 -13.18 19.27 28.37
C LEU A 124 -12.52 18.84 27.05
N ALA A 125 -11.59 17.87 27.09
CA ALA A 125 -10.94 17.35 25.89
C ALA A 125 -11.94 16.70 24.92
N ILE A 126 -12.92 15.95 25.43
CA ILE A 126 -13.98 15.35 24.60
C ILE A 126 -14.89 16.44 24.03
N SER A 127 -15.37 17.36 24.86
CA SER A 127 -16.24 18.45 24.43
C SER A 127 -15.57 19.32 23.35
N VAL A 128 -14.29 19.64 23.52
CA VAL A 128 -13.51 20.34 22.49
C VAL A 128 -13.32 19.47 21.26
N GLY A 129 -12.90 18.22 21.41
CA GLY A 129 -12.66 17.32 20.28
C GLY A 129 -13.88 17.09 19.39
N VAL A 130 -15.09 17.06 19.96
CA VAL A 130 -16.35 16.92 19.21
C VAL A 130 -16.91 18.28 18.78
N GLY A 131 -16.70 19.34 19.58
CA GLY A 131 -17.28 20.66 19.36
C GLY A 131 -16.47 21.59 18.47
N PHE A 132 -15.14 21.42 18.38
CA PHE A 132 -14.29 22.31 17.58
C PHE A 132 -14.63 22.32 16.08
N PRO A 133 -15.13 21.25 15.43
CA PRO A 133 -15.54 21.33 14.03
C PRO A 133 -16.69 22.33 13.82
N ALA A 134 -17.56 22.49 14.82
CA ALA A 134 -18.58 23.53 14.80
C ALA A 134 -17.95 24.93 14.94
N LEU A 135 -16.92 25.10 15.79
CA LEU A 135 -16.19 26.36 15.95
C LEU A 135 -15.42 26.77 14.70
N ILE A 136 -14.82 25.82 13.97
CA ILE A 136 -14.14 26.14 12.70
C ILE A 136 -15.16 26.61 11.65
N ARG A 137 -16.39 26.11 11.70
CA ARG A 137 -17.46 26.44 10.75
C ARG A 137 -18.25 27.70 11.11
N THR A 138 -17.97 28.35 12.22
CA THR A 138 -18.71 29.56 12.63
C THR A 138 -18.13 30.83 11.99
N LYS A 139 -19.02 31.81 11.79
CA LYS A 139 -18.67 33.16 11.34
C LYS A 139 -18.45 34.04 12.57
N PHE A 140 -17.23 34.51 12.78
CA PHE A 140 -16.90 35.44 13.86
C PHE A 140 -17.07 36.87 13.36
N THR A 141 -18.01 37.61 13.94
CA THR A 141 -18.15 39.05 13.68
C THR A 141 -17.24 39.79 14.65
N LEU A 142 -16.12 40.33 14.17
CA LEU A 142 -15.11 40.99 15.01
C LEU A 142 -15.55 42.41 15.40
N VAL A 143 -16.18 43.12 14.47
CA VAL A 143 -16.69 44.46 14.70
C VAL A 143 -18.08 44.55 14.10
N LYS A 144 -19.07 44.70 14.97
CA LYS A 144 -20.44 45.07 14.61
C LYS A 144 -20.56 46.57 14.80
N GLN A 145 -20.62 47.35 13.73
CA GLN A 145 -20.81 48.79 13.86
C GLN A 145 -22.24 49.07 14.29
N PHE A 146 -22.41 49.54 15.53
CA PHE A 146 -23.68 50.07 16.01
C PHE A 146 -23.78 51.55 15.60
N GLY A 147 -24.33 51.80 14.41
CA GLY A 147 -24.80 53.13 13.99
C GLY A 147 -24.19 53.64 12.69
N GLY A 148 -25.06 53.96 11.73
CA GLY A 148 -24.75 54.72 10.51
C GLY A 148 -24.87 53.92 9.21
N GLU A 149 -25.76 54.35 8.33
CA GLU A 149 -25.92 53.81 6.97
C GLU A 149 -24.57 53.80 6.22
N GLY A 150 -24.06 52.61 5.90
CA GLY A 150 -22.96 52.43 4.94
C GLY A 150 -21.71 51.68 5.42
N GLY A 151 -21.58 51.32 6.70
CA GLY A 151 -20.44 50.55 7.19
C GLY A 151 -20.59 49.04 6.96
N SER A 152 -19.66 48.39 6.26
CA SER A 152 -19.63 46.92 6.13
C SER A 152 -19.07 46.27 7.39
N ASP A 153 -19.84 45.35 8.02
CA ASP A 153 -19.37 44.54 9.16
C ASP A 153 -18.07 43.80 8.80
N ILE A 154 -17.05 43.91 9.66
CA ILE A 154 -15.82 43.12 9.54
C ILE A 154 -16.05 41.78 10.23
N ALA A 155 -16.42 40.77 9.45
CA ALA A 155 -16.59 39.41 9.91
C ALA A 155 -15.58 38.47 9.26
N LEU A 156 -14.87 37.70 10.08
CA LEU A 156 -14.06 36.57 9.65
C LEU A 156 -14.94 35.33 9.56
N ASN A 157 -15.15 34.85 8.35
CA ASN A 157 -15.81 33.57 8.12
C ASN A 157 -14.75 32.45 8.12
N LEU A 158 -14.45 31.91 9.31
CA LEU A 158 -13.52 30.79 9.44
C LEU A 158 -14.03 29.56 8.70
N GLY A 159 -15.35 29.36 8.64
CA GLY A 159 -15.96 28.27 7.88
C GLY A 159 -15.62 28.37 6.40
N TRP A 160 -15.81 29.54 5.79
CA TRP A 160 -15.44 29.75 4.40
C TRP A 160 -13.94 29.57 4.15
N LEU A 161 -13.09 30.11 5.03
CA LEU A 161 -11.63 29.97 4.88
C LEU A 161 -11.21 28.50 4.97
N TYR A 162 -11.81 27.77 5.89
CA TYR A 162 -11.59 26.34 6.05
C TYR A 162 -12.08 25.56 4.83
N ASP A 163 -13.25 25.87 4.29
CA ASP A 163 -13.77 25.25 3.06
C ASP A 163 -12.83 25.51 1.87
N GLN A 164 -12.29 26.73 1.74
CA GLN A 164 -11.30 27.04 0.70
C GLN A 164 -10.02 26.22 0.88
N PHE A 165 -9.51 26.12 2.12
CA PHE A 165 -8.35 25.30 2.42
C PHE A 165 -8.61 23.82 2.13
N GLN A 166 -9.76 23.29 2.53
CA GLN A 166 -10.16 21.91 2.22
C GLN A 166 -10.23 21.65 0.73
N ASN A 167 -10.85 22.54 -0.05
CA ASN A 167 -10.95 22.41 -1.49
C ASN A 167 -9.56 22.44 -2.15
N PHE A 168 -8.68 23.32 -1.68
CA PHE A 168 -7.30 23.37 -2.13
C PHE A 168 -6.55 22.07 -1.82
N CYS A 169 -6.64 21.58 -0.58
CA CYS A 169 -6.09 20.29 -0.19
C CYS A 169 -6.60 19.15 -1.07
N ARG A 170 -7.91 19.11 -1.37
CA ARG A 170 -8.50 18.09 -2.24
C ARG A 170 -7.89 18.11 -3.65
N GLN A 171 -7.86 19.28 -4.28
CA GLN A 171 -7.27 19.42 -5.62
C GLN A 171 -5.81 19.00 -5.67
N GLU A 172 -5.03 19.33 -4.63
CA GLU A 172 -3.63 18.96 -4.57
C GLU A 172 -3.41 17.48 -4.23
N ILE A 173 -4.28 16.87 -3.41
CA ILE A 173 -4.31 15.42 -3.18
C ILE A 173 -4.61 14.70 -4.50
N ASP A 174 -5.59 15.17 -5.26
CA ASP A 174 -5.97 14.58 -6.56
C ASP A 174 -4.79 14.60 -7.53
N LYS A 175 -4.10 15.74 -7.64
CA LYS A 175 -2.89 15.87 -8.47
C LYS A 175 -1.77 14.95 -8.01
N GLU A 176 -1.51 14.86 -6.70
CA GLU A 176 -0.46 14.01 -6.15
C GLU A 176 -0.74 12.53 -6.41
N ILE A 177 -1.97 12.09 -6.16
CA ILE A 177 -2.41 10.71 -6.42
C ILE A 177 -2.32 10.40 -7.92
N PHE A 178 -2.81 11.28 -8.78
CA PHE A 178 -2.77 11.07 -10.23
C PHE A 178 -1.33 11.00 -10.75
N THR A 179 -0.48 11.95 -10.37
CA THR A 179 0.93 11.99 -10.76
C THR A 179 1.65 10.72 -10.31
N PHE A 180 1.39 10.28 -9.07
CA PHE A 180 1.98 9.07 -8.54
C PHE A 180 1.54 7.83 -9.32
N ARG A 181 0.23 7.69 -9.58
CA ARG A 181 -0.32 6.58 -10.36
C ARG A 181 0.24 6.55 -11.78
N GLN A 182 0.37 7.71 -12.42
CA GLN A 182 0.99 7.83 -13.74
C GLN A 182 2.45 7.37 -13.73
N VAL A 183 3.25 7.76 -12.74
CA VAL A 183 4.65 7.31 -12.61
C VAL A 183 4.74 5.80 -12.44
N VAL A 184 3.87 5.21 -11.62
CA VAL A 184 3.85 3.75 -11.39
C VAL A 184 3.38 3.00 -12.64
N ALA A 185 2.35 3.49 -13.32
CA ALA A 185 1.87 2.94 -14.58
C ALA A 185 2.93 3.03 -15.67
N ASN A 186 3.63 4.17 -15.80
CA ASN A 186 4.71 4.34 -16.77
C ASN A 186 5.84 3.34 -16.54
N ARG A 187 6.26 3.14 -15.29
CA ARG A 187 7.26 2.10 -14.96
C ARG A 187 6.79 0.71 -15.37
N LEU A 188 5.50 0.38 -15.18
CA LEU A 188 4.95 -0.88 -15.64
C LEU A 188 4.98 -0.98 -17.17
N ILE A 189 4.55 0.07 -17.87
CA ILE A 189 4.49 0.13 -19.34
C ILE A 189 5.88 0.06 -19.98
N GLU A 190 6.91 0.61 -19.32
CA GLU A 190 8.31 0.47 -19.73
C GLU A 190 8.78 -0.98 -19.63
N GLN A 191 8.39 -1.70 -18.58
CA GLN A 191 8.74 -3.11 -18.40
C GLN A 191 7.90 -4.04 -19.29
N TYR A 192 6.73 -3.63 -19.75
CA TYR A 192 5.82 -4.42 -20.58
C TYR A 192 5.53 -3.67 -21.90
N PRO A 193 6.44 -3.78 -22.89
CA PRO A 193 6.43 -2.91 -24.06
C PRO A 193 5.26 -3.18 -25.02
N THR A 194 4.70 -4.38 -25.00
CA THR A 194 3.63 -4.78 -25.92
C THR A 194 2.25 -4.69 -25.28
N ILE A 195 1.25 -4.29 -26.09
CA ILE A 195 -0.17 -4.26 -25.67
C ILE A 195 -0.61 -5.65 -25.22
N GLN A 196 -0.18 -6.70 -25.91
CA GLN A 196 -0.57 -8.07 -25.60
C GLN A 196 -0.05 -8.51 -24.23
N GLU A 197 1.19 -8.19 -23.86
CA GLU A 197 1.70 -8.52 -22.53
C GLU A 197 0.96 -7.77 -21.42
N LEU A 198 0.68 -6.48 -21.62
CA LEU A 198 -0.10 -5.68 -20.66
C LEU A 198 -1.53 -6.20 -20.52
N TYR A 199 -2.17 -6.62 -21.63
CA TYR A 199 -3.49 -7.22 -21.60
C TYR A 199 -3.51 -8.53 -20.82
N GLN A 200 -2.56 -9.43 -21.10
CA GLN A 200 -2.48 -10.71 -20.38
C GLN A 200 -2.21 -10.49 -18.88
N LEU A 201 -1.39 -9.50 -18.54
CA LEU A 201 -1.18 -9.12 -17.15
C LEU A 201 -2.47 -8.60 -16.51
N ALA A 202 -3.21 -7.71 -17.18
CA ALA A 202 -4.50 -7.19 -16.72
C ALA A 202 -5.53 -8.31 -16.51
N LEU A 203 -5.64 -9.24 -17.46
CA LEU A 203 -6.52 -10.40 -17.39
C LEU A 203 -6.17 -11.31 -16.22
N TYR A 204 -4.87 -11.56 -16.01
CA TYR A 204 -4.39 -12.33 -14.88
C TYR A 204 -4.69 -11.62 -13.55
N THR A 205 -4.45 -10.31 -13.44
CA THR A 205 -4.76 -9.52 -12.25
C THR A 205 -6.26 -9.50 -11.94
N LEU A 206 -7.11 -9.45 -12.97
CA LEU A 206 -8.56 -9.51 -12.81
C LEU A 206 -8.99 -10.88 -12.25
N LYS A 207 -8.56 -11.98 -12.88
CA LYS A 207 -8.93 -13.35 -12.49
C LYS A 207 -8.38 -13.77 -11.13
N THR A 208 -7.23 -13.23 -10.73
CA THR A 208 -6.63 -13.56 -9.42
C THR A 208 -7.26 -12.81 -8.26
N ARG A 209 -8.12 -11.82 -8.54
CA ARG A 209 -8.79 -11.04 -7.50
C ARG A 209 -10.02 -11.79 -6.98
N THR A 210 -9.81 -12.55 -5.90
CA THR A 210 -10.79 -13.46 -5.28
C THR A 210 -12.05 -12.79 -4.71
N ASN A 211 -12.14 -11.46 -4.69
CA ASN A 211 -13.19 -10.71 -3.96
C ASN A 211 -14.14 -9.92 -4.89
N LEU A 212 -14.08 -10.13 -6.20
CA LEU A 212 -15.06 -9.55 -7.13
C LEU A 212 -16.28 -10.47 -7.21
N ALA A 213 -17.48 -9.89 -7.15
CA ALA A 213 -18.70 -10.61 -7.54
C ALA A 213 -18.65 -10.91 -9.04
N ALA A 214 -19.26 -12.02 -9.48
CA ALA A 214 -19.24 -12.44 -10.88
C ALA A 214 -19.72 -11.34 -11.85
N GLU A 215 -20.80 -10.63 -11.49
CA GLU A 215 -21.31 -9.50 -12.28
C GLU A 215 -20.30 -8.35 -12.42
N ALA A 216 -19.54 -8.06 -11.35
CA ALA A 216 -18.51 -7.03 -11.37
C ALA A 216 -17.27 -7.48 -12.15
N GLU A 217 -16.93 -8.77 -12.12
CA GLU A 217 -15.86 -9.33 -12.94
C GLU A 217 -16.20 -9.22 -14.43
N GLU A 218 -17.42 -9.60 -14.83
CA GLU A 218 -17.89 -9.49 -16.22
C GLU A 218 -17.87 -8.04 -16.72
N ALA A 219 -18.35 -7.09 -15.90
CA ALA A 219 -18.29 -5.67 -16.24
C ALA A 219 -16.84 -5.20 -16.46
N ARG A 220 -15.90 -5.59 -15.60
CA ARG A 220 -14.48 -5.23 -15.75
C ARG A 220 -13.81 -5.94 -16.92
N LEU A 221 -14.24 -7.15 -17.26
CA LEU A 221 -13.78 -7.87 -18.44
C LEU A 221 -14.22 -7.16 -19.72
N LYS A 222 -15.44 -6.64 -19.74
CA LYS A 222 -15.95 -5.81 -20.83
C LYS A 222 -15.15 -4.51 -20.95
N ASP A 223 -14.94 -3.79 -19.85
CA ASP A 223 -14.11 -2.58 -19.84
C ASP A 223 -12.71 -2.88 -20.43
N LEU A 224 -12.10 -3.99 -20.02
CA LEU A 224 -10.78 -4.41 -20.50
C LEU A 224 -10.76 -4.71 -22.00
N GLN A 225 -11.84 -5.24 -22.57
CA GLN A 225 -11.96 -5.47 -24.01
C GLN A 225 -12.11 -4.16 -24.79
N GLU A 226 -12.86 -3.19 -24.25
CA GLU A 226 -13.01 -1.86 -24.85
C GLU A 226 -11.67 -1.10 -24.90
N LEU A 227 -10.75 -1.35 -23.95
CA LEU A 227 -9.41 -0.74 -23.95
C LEU A 227 -8.50 -1.17 -25.11
N ILE A 228 -8.83 -2.23 -25.84
CA ILE A 228 -8.05 -2.77 -26.97
C ILE A 228 -8.79 -2.60 -28.30
N ASP A 229 -9.86 -1.79 -28.32
CA ASP A 229 -10.54 -1.45 -29.57
C ASP A 229 -9.51 -0.94 -30.60
N PRO A 230 -9.47 -1.52 -31.82
CA PRO A 230 -8.59 -1.08 -32.91
C PRO A 230 -8.66 0.41 -33.24
N GLN A 231 -9.74 1.11 -32.84
CA GLN A 231 -9.90 2.54 -33.02
C GLN A 231 -9.10 3.39 -32.02
N VAL A 232 -8.66 2.80 -30.90
CA VAL A 232 -7.88 3.52 -29.89
C VAL A 232 -6.40 3.55 -30.29
N PRO A 233 -5.73 4.73 -30.25
CA PRO A 233 -4.31 4.80 -30.53
C PRO A 233 -3.50 3.84 -29.62
N PRO A 234 -2.49 3.14 -30.15
CA PRO A 234 -1.80 2.07 -29.43
C PRO A 234 -1.11 2.55 -28.15
N GLU A 235 -0.61 3.80 -28.13
CA GLU A 235 -0.03 4.40 -26.92
C GLU A 235 -1.08 4.64 -25.83
N VAL A 236 -2.28 5.09 -26.22
CA VAL A 236 -3.40 5.33 -25.29
C VAL A 236 -3.89 4.00 -24.72
N ALA A 237 -4.01 2.96 -25.55
CA ALA A 237 -4.34 1.60 -25.10
C ALA A 237 -3.32 1.09 -24.07
N ARG A 238 -2.01 1.28 -24.31
CA ARG A 238 -0.96 0.89 -23.34
C ARG A 238 -1.09 1.62 -22.01
N ILE A 239 -1.32 2.94 -22.04
CA ILE A 239 -1.49 3.74 -20.82
C ILE A 239 -2.71 3.27 -20.04
N ASN A 240 -3.84 3.09 -20.72
CA ASN A 240 -5.07 2.65 -20.08
C ASN A 240 -4.95 1.23 -19.50
N LEU A 241 -4.29 0.30 -20.22
CA LEU A 241 -4.01 -1.03 -19.69
C LEU A 241 -3.10 -0.97 -18.45
N GLY A 242 -2.05 -0.15 -18.46
CA GLY A 242 -1.18 0.05 -17.30
C GLY A 242 -1.94 0.60 -16.09
N LEU A 243 -2.82 1.58 -16.30
CA LEU A 243 -3.69 2.14 -15.26
C LEU A 243 -4.72 1.13 -14.77
N PHE A 244 -5.26 0.29 -15.65
CA PHE A 244 -6.21 -0.77 -15.31
C PHE A 244 -5.56 -1.84 -14.41
N VAL A 245 -4.34 -2.30 -14.73
CA VAL A 245 -3.57 -3.20 -13.87
C VAL A 245 -3.33 -2.56 -12.50
N LEU A 246 -3.00 -1.27 -12.47
CA LEU A 246 -2.79 -0.51 -11.24
C LEU A 246 -4.07 -0.37 -10.40
N GLU A 247 -5.23 -0.17 -11.03
CA GLU A 247 -6.51 -0.09 -10.35
C GLU A 247 -6.93 -1.44 -9.74
N LEU A 248 -6.69 -2.53 -10.45
CA LEU A 248 -7.05 -3.88 -9.98
C LEU A 248 -6.10 -4.42 -8.92
N GLY A 249 -4.79 -4.32 -9.15
CA GLY A 249 -3.76 -4.90 -8.30
C GLY A 249 -3.24 -3.96 -7.20
N GLY A 250 -3.46 -2.65 -7.36
CA GLY A 250 -2.88 -1.64 -6.50
C GLY A 250 -1.38 -1.43 -6.75
N VAL A 251 -0.85 -0.37 -6.14
CA VAL A 251 0.53 0.09 -6.32
C VAL A 251 1.56 -0.96 -5.92
N GLY A 252 1.34 -1.64 -4.78
CA GLY A 252 2.29 -2.62 -4.25
C GLY A 252 2.49 -3.83 -5.17
N TYR A 253 1.42 -4.29 -5.81
CA TYR A 253 1.46 -5.39 -6.77
C TYR A 253 2.20 -5.00 -8.05
N VAL A 254 1.88 -3.82 -8.60
CA VAL A 254 2.54 -3.30 -9.81
C VAL A 254 4.04 -3.12 -9.59
N ASP A 255 4.44 -2.53 -8.46
CA ASP A 255 5.86 -2.37 -8.11
C ASP A 255 6.57 -3.72 -7.96
N LEU A 256 5.90 -4.73 -7.39
CA LEU A 256 6.46 -6.07 -7.23
C LEU A 256 6.72 -6.73 -8.59
N ILE A 257 5.75 -6.67 -9.50
CA ILE A 257 5.85 -7.30 -10.82
C ILE A 257 6.85 -6.59 -11.71
N ALA A 258 6.82 -5.25 -11.75
CA ALA A 258 7.80 -4.47 -12.48
C ALA A 258 9.23 -4.79 -12.03
N ARG A 259 9.47 -4.92 -10.71
CA ARG A 259 10.78 -5.30 -10.17
C ARG A 259 11.15 -6.76 -10.46
N ALA A 260 10.18 -7.68 -10.41
CA ALA A 260 10.41 -9.08 -10.72
C ALA A 260 10.85 -9.26 -12.17
N LYS A 261 10.22 -8.54 -13.12
CA LYS A 261 10.58 -8.55 -14.53
C LYS A 261 11.96 -7.92 -14.77
N ALA A 262 12.21 -6.74 -14.20
CA ALA A 262 13.52 -6.09 -14.31
C ALA A 262 14.68 -6.97 -13.79
N ARG A 263 14.49 -7.69 -12.67
CA ARG A 263 15.46 -8.66 -12.16
C ARG A 263 15.69 -9.82 -13.11
N LYS A 264 14.63 -10.39 -13.69
CA LYS A 264 14.74 -11.49 -14.66
C LYS A 264 15.55 -11.09 -15.89
N GLU A 265 15.31 -9.89 -16.41
CA GLU A 265 16.04 -9.34 -17.57
C GLU A 265 17.50 -9.02 -17.22
N THR A 266 17.78 -8.53 -16.01
CA THR A 266 19.15 -8.25 -15.55
C THR A 266 19.96 -9.54 -15.36
N SER A 267 19.35 -10.59 -14.80
CA SER A 267 19.98 -11.92 -14.70
C SER A 267 20.26 -12.55 -16.07
N THR A 268 19.45 -12.22 -17.09
CA THR A 268 19.63 -12.73 -18.45
C THR A 268 20.70 -11.95 -19.25
N THR A 269 20.87 -10.65 -18.98
CA THR A 269 21.79 -9.76 -19.71
C THR A 269 23.21 -9.73 -19.15
N VAL A 270 23.39 -9.90 -17.82
CA VAL A 270 24.74 -9.97 -17.20
C VAL A 270 25.48 -11.26 -17.57
N SER A 271 24.78 -12.29 -18.05
CA SER A 271 25.41 -13.53 -18.55
C SER A 271 26.10 -13.36 -19.92
N ALA A 272 25.93 -12.23 -20.62
CA ALA A 272 26.39 -12.07 -22.00
C ALA A 272 27.63 -11.16 -22.21
N ALA A 273 28.16 -10.49 -21.19
CA ALA A 273 29.26 -9.53 -21.40
C ALA A 273 30.26 -9.43 -20.22
N ALA A 274 31.15 -10.43 -20.10
CA ALA A 274 32.56 -10.34 -19.69
C ALA A 274 33.04 -11.70 -19.09
N PRO A 275 34.23 -12.21 -19.45
CA PRO A 275 34.81 -13.35 -18.77
C PRO A 275 35.47 -12.88 -17.48
N ILE A 276 34.77 -13.02 -16.36
CA ILE A 276 35.36 -12.98 -15.01
C ILE A 276 35.27 -14.41 -14.46
N PRO A 277 36.30 -14.94 -13.77
CA PRO A 277 36.32 -16.33 -13.35
C PRO A 277 35.15 -16.65 -12.42
N SER A 278 34.40 -17.67 -12.83
CA SER A 278 33.28 -18.27 -12.12
C SER A 278 33.50 -18.41 -10.61
N ALA A 279 32.79 -17.58 -9.84
CA ALA A 279 32.33 -17.96 -8.51
C ALA A 279 30.89 -18.44 -8.68
N ALA A 280 30.71 -19.76 -8.64
CA ALA A 280 29.47 -20.47 -8.89
C ALA A 280 28.27 -19.82 -8.19
N SER A 281 27.40 -19.18 -8.98
CA SER A 281 25.99 -19.05 -8.63
C SER A 281 25.41 -20.45 -8.68
N ALA A 282 25.19 -21.06 -7.51
CA ALA A 282 24.45 -22.30 -7.43
C ALA A 282 23.03 -22.03 -7.99
N ASP A 283 22.72 -22.64 -9.15
CA ASP A 283 21.37 -22.67 -9.70
C ASP A 283 20.40 -23.05 -8.58
N SER A 284 19.27 -22.34 -8.48
CA SER A 284 18.29 -22.70 -7.45
C SER A 284 17.90 -24.17 -7.62
N PRO A 285 17.67 -24.94 -6.54
CA PRO A 285 17.37 -26.36 -6.64
C PRO A 285 16.12 -26.63 -7.50
N THR A 286 15.19 -25.66 -7.55
CA THR A 286 14.04 -25.63 -8.46
C THR A 286 14.45 -25.52 -9.93
N GLU A 287 15.33 -24.58 -10.30
CA GLU A 287 15.79 -24.42 -11.70
C GLU A 287 16.60 -25.62 -12.16
N THR A 288 17.40 -26.22 -11.27
CA THR A 288 18.12 -27.45 -11.56
C THR A 288 17.16 -28.60 -11.88
N ALA A 289 16.11 -28.77 -11.08
CA ALA A 289 15.10 -29.80 -11.30
C ALA A 289 14.30 -29.57 -12.58
N VAL A 290 13.86 -28.34 -12.84
CA VAL A 290 13.13 -27.99 -14.07
C VAL A 290 13.99 -28.22 -15.30
N LYS A 291 15.27 -27.83 -15.27
CA LYS A 291 16.19 -28.03 -16.40
C LYS A 291 16.32 -29.51 -16.76
N LYS A 292 16.54 -30.38 -15.76
CA LYS A 292 16.61 -31.83 -15.97
C LYS A 292 15.30 -32.44 -16.48
N LEU A 293 14.16 -31.92 -16.04
CA LEU A 293 12.86 -32.37 -16.52
C LEU A 293 12.60 -31.96 -17.98
N VAL A 294 13.01 -30.76 -18.39
CA VAL A 294 12.83 -30.25 -19.76
C VAL A 294 13.72 -30.98 -20.78
N GLU A 295 14.82 -31.58 -20.33
CA GLU A 295 15.69 -32.43 -21.17
C GLU A 295 14.99 -33.73 -21.61
N LEU A 296 13.93 -34.18 -20.91
CA LEU A 296 13.18 -35.36 -21.29
C LEU A 296 12.35 -35.15 -22.58
N PRO A 297 12.14 -36.21 -23.38
CA PRO A 297 11.10 -36.22 -24.42
C PRO A 297 9.73 -35.88 -23.84
N LEU A 298 8.85 -35.21 -24.62
CA LEU A 298 7.56 -34.72 -24.10
C LEU A 298 6.69 -35.87 -23.54
N ALA A 299 6.62 -36.98 -24.27
CA ALA A 299 5.90 -38.20 -23.84
C ALA A 299 6.45 -38.79 -22.52
N GLU A 300 7.77 -38.63 -22.31
CA GLU A 300 8.43 -39.13 -21.11
C GLU A 300 8.26 -38.20 -19.91
N LEU A 301 8.19 -36.90 -20.14
CA LEU A 301 7.87 -35.90 -19.14
C LEU A 301 6.41 -36.02 -18.71
N GLU A 302 5.50 -36.23 -19.65
CA GLU A 302 4.08 -36.48 -19.39
C GLU A 302 3.89 -37.71 -18.51
N LYS A 303 4.50 -38.86 -18.87
CA LYS A 303 4.41 -40.08 -18.06
C LYS A 303 4.93 -39.87 -16.63
N LEU A 304 6.08 -39.23 -16.49
CA LEU A 304 6.67 -38.93 -15.18
C LEU A 304 5.78 -37.99 -14.36
N ALA A 305 5.17 -37.00 -15.00
CA ALA A 305 4.24 -36.07 -14.37
C ALA A 305 2.98 -36.79 -13.89
N LEU A 306 2.42 -37.72 -14.67
CA LEU A 306 1.26 -38.52 -14.28
C LEU A 306 1.56 -39.49 -13.12
N ASP A 307 2.76 -40.05 -13.06
CA ASP A 307 3.20 -40.91 -11.96
C ASP A 307 3.39 -40.13 -10.65
N LEU A 308 3.87 -38.88 -10.73
CA LEU A 308 4.09 -38.00 -9.58
C LEU A 308 2.82 -37.32 -9.07
N LEU A 309 1.92 -36.92 -9.99
CA LEU A 309 0.71 -36.18 -9.67
C LEU A 309 -0.47 -37.15 -9.58
N LYS A 310 -0.93 -37.39 -8.35
CA LYS A 310 -2.00 -38.38 -8.06
C LYS A 310 -3.42 -37.83 -8.20
N SER A 311 -3.57 -36.51 -8.29
CA SER A 311 -4.89 -35.86 -8.39
C SER A 311 -5.42 -35.97 -9.82
N PRO A 312 -6.69 -36.36 -10.03
CA PRO A 312 -7.28 -36.43 -11.38
C PRO A 312 -7.28 -35.06 -12.08
N ASP A 313 -7.42 -33.97 -11.34
CA ASP A 313 -7.38 -32.60 -11.89
C ASP A 313 -5.97 -32.24 -12.41
N ASP A 314 -4.92 -32.64 -11.69
CA ASP A 314 -3.54 -32.40 -12.08
C ASP A 314 -3.14 -33.25 -13.29
N GLN A 315 -3.62 -34.50 -13.33
CA GLN A 315 -3.40 -35.41 -14.45
C GLN A 315 -4.10 -34.92 -15.73
N GLY A 316 -5.34 -34.44 -15.61
CA GLY A 316 -6.08 -33.86 -16.73
C GLY A 316 -5.41 -32.62 -17.30
N TRP A 317 -4.86 -31.75 -16.44
CA TRP A 317 -4.10 -30.58 -16.90
C TRP A 317 -2.82 -30.97 -17.65
N VAL A 318 -2.06 -31.94 -17.13
CA VAL A 318 -0.81 -32.40 -17.78
C VAL A 318 -1.08 -33.01 -19.15
N GLN A 319 -2.12 -33.85 -19.29
CA GLN A 319 -2.50 -34.44 -20.56
C GLN A 319 -2.88 -33.35 -21.58
N GLN A 320 -3.71 -32.38 -21.16
CA GLN A 320 -4.08 -31.26 -22.02
C GLN A 320 -2.88 -30.40 -22.42
N ALA A 321 -1.92 -30.18 -21.52
CA ALA A 321 -0.71 -29.42 -21.80
C ALA A 321 0.28 -30.17 -22.71
N ALA A 322 0.23 -31.50 -22.72
CA ALA A 322 1.06 -32.37 -23.56
C ALA A 322 0.47 -32.58 -24.97
N GLU A 323 -0.80 -32.25 -25.20
CA GLU A 323 -1.42 -32.35 -26.53
C GLU A 323 -0.70 -31.45 -27.56
N PRO A 324 -0.40 -31.96 -28.76
CA PRO A 324 0.27 -31.18 -29.80
C PRO A 324 -0.64 -30.05 -30.30
N ALA A 325 -0.27 -28.81 -29.99
CA ALA A 325 -0.98 -27.61 -30.45
C ALA A 325 -0.33 -27.04 -31.72
N PRO A 326 -1.11 -26.72 -32.77
CA PRO A 326 -0.56 -26.17 -34.01
C PRO A 326 0.18 -24.84 -33.75
N GLY A 327 1.46 -24.80 -34.10
CA GLY A 327 2.31 -23.60 -33.96
C GLY A 327 3.09 -23.48 -32.64
N ILE A 328 2.97 -24.44 -31.71
CA ILE A 328 3.75 -24.47 -30.48
C ILE A 328 4.82 -25.56 -30.61
N SER A 329 6.10 -25.21 -30.43
CA SER A 329 7.17 -26.21 -30.42
C SER A 329 7.14 -27.03 -29.13
N GLU A 330 7.53 -28.31 -29.20
CA GLU A 330 7.60 -29.20 -28.03
C GLU A 330 8.42 -28.58 -26.88
N VAL A 331 9.49 -27.85 -27.20
CA VAL A 331 10.32 -27.15 -26.22
C VAL A 331 9.51 -26.14 -25.39
N ARG A 332 8.53 -25.46 -26.00
CA ARG A 332 7.64 -24.51 -25.31
C ARG A 332 6.54 -25.20 -24.50
N GLN A 333 6.20 -26.46 -24.80
CA GLN A 333 5.22 -27.26 -24.04
C GLN A 333 5.85 -27.92 -22.80
N LYS A 334 7.11 -28.34 -22.88
CA LYS A 334 7.82 -29.01 -21.77
C LYS A 334 8.02 -28.11 -20.55
N ALA A 335 8.35 -26.84 -20.75
CA ALA A 335 8.67 -25.93 -19.64
C ALA A 335 7.49 -25.71 -18.66
N PRO A 336 6.27 -25.38 -19.11
CA PRO A 336 5.10 -25.32 -18.24
C PRO A 336 4.84 -26.60 -17.44
N ILE A 337 4.95 -27.77 -18.07
CA ILE A 337 4.75 -29.07 -17.43
C ILE A 337 5.81 -29.31 -16.35
N ALA A 338 7.10 -29.06 -16.65
CA ALA A 338 8.19 -29.22 -15.70
C ALA A 338 8.05 -28.28 -14.48
N TYR A 339 7.69 -27.01 -14.69
CA TYR A 339 7.41 -26.08 -13.59
C TYR A 339 6.21 -26.54 -12.76
N TYR A 340 5.15 -27.02 -13.41
CA TYR A 340 3.95 -27.50 -12.74
C TYR A 340 4.27 -28.69 -11.82
N VAL A 341 4.98 -29.70 -12.34
CA VAL A 341 5.42 -30.88 -11.58
C VAL A 341 6.25 -30.48 -10.36
N VAL A 342 7.26 -29.62 -10.53
CA VAL A 342 8.12 -29.18 -9.42
C VAL A 342 7.32 -28.39 -8.38
N SER A 343 6.35 -27.58 -8.80
CA SER A 343 5.51 -26.80 -7.89
C SER A 343 4.52 -27.64 -7.08
N ARG A 344 3.99 -28.73 -7.67
CA ARG A 344 2.95 -29.57 -7.07
C ARG A 344 3.51 -30.78 -6.33
N ALA A 345 4.49 -31.47 -6.90
CA ALA A 345 5.12 -32.65 -6.31
C ALA A 345 6.31 -32.28 -5.40
N GLY A 346 6.89 -31.09 -5.55
CA GLY A 346 8.07 -30.64 -4.82
C GLY A 346 9.38 -31.02 -5.52
N VAL A 347 10.44 -30.24 -5.23
CA VAL A 347 11.76 -30.38 -5.87
C VAL A 347 12.41 -31.73 -5.59
N GLU A 348 12.31 -32.22 -4.35
CA GLU A 348 12.92 -33.49 -3.94
C GLU A 348 12.28 -34.69 -4.65
N ALA A 349 10.94 -34.73 -4.72
CA ALA A 349 10.21 -35.80 -5.39
C ALA A 349 10.50 -35.82 -6.90
N ALA A 350 10.57 -34.66 -7.54
CA ALA A 350 10.91 -34.54 -8.96
C ALA A 350 12.33 -35.04 -9.26
N LEU A 351 13.32 -34.65 -8.44
CA LEU A 351 14.70 -35.12 -8.60
C LEU A 351 14.87 -36.61 -8.27
N GLN A 352 14.11 -37.13 -7.31
CA GLN A 352 14.12 -38.56 -6.97
C GLN A 352 13.50 -39.41 -8.10
N ALA A 353 12.42 -38.94 -8.72
CA ALA A 353 11.81 -39.60 -9.86
C ALA A 353 12.76 -39.66 -11.07
N LEU A 354 13.56 -38.61 -11.29
CA LEU A 354 14.61 -38.62 -12.31
C LEU A 354 15.72 -39.63 -11.98
N LYS A 355 16.16 -39.70 -10.72
CA LYS A 355 17.22 -40.65 -10.28
C LYS A 355 16.80 -42.11 -10.34
N ASN A 356 15.52 -42.42 -10.15
CA ASN A 356 15.00 -43.80 -10.23
C ASN A 356 14.88 -44.30 -11.68
N ARG A 357 15.31 -43.48 -12.64
CA ARG A 357 15.11 -43.69 -14.07
C ARG A 357 16.44 -43.83 -14.84
N ASP A 358 17.52 -43.27 -14.29
CA ASP A 358 18.92 -43.60 -14.60
C ASP A 358 19.27 -44.97 -14.01
#